data_AF-A0A0B7A600-F1
#
_entry.id   AF-A0A0B7A600-F1
#
_cell.length_a   1.000
_cell.length_b   1.000
_cell.length_c   1.000
_cell.angle_alpha   90.00
_cell.angle_beta   90.00
_cell.angle_gamma   90.00
#
_symmetry.space_group_name_H-M   'P 1'
#
loop_
_entity.id
_entity.type
_entity.pdbx_description
1 polymer ?
#
loop_
_entity_poly.entity_id
_entity_poly.type
_entity_poly.pdbx_seq_one_letter_code
_entity_poly.pdbx_strand_id
1 'polypeptide(L)' 'MKTSKYFMVLRMALTGLKEGPPVAEMMSVFGKDNVIRRLKSTLESVRSS' A
#
# COMPACT_ATOMS: atom_id res chain seq x y z
N MET A 1 5.52 -1.78 -15.88
CA MET A 1 4.71 -0.76 -15.18
C MET A 1 5.58 0.47 -14.92
N LYS A 2 5.10 1.70 -15.15
CA LYS A 2 5.85 2.91 -14.77
C LYS A 2 5.94 3.02 -13.25
N THR A 3 7.07 3.46 -12.71
CA THR A 3 7.33 3.59 -11.27
C THR A 3 6.25 4.40 -10.53
N SER A 4 5.74 5.46 -11.15
CA SER A 4 4.64 6.27 -10.60
C SER A 4 3.34 5.47 -10.41
N LYS A 5 3.01 4.59 -11.35
CA LYS A 5 1.82 3.71 -11.23
C LYS A 5 2.01 2.66 -10.12
N TYR A 6 3.22 2.13 -9.97
CA TYR A 6 3.53 1.19 -8.87
C TYR A 6 3.30 1.83 -7.50
N PHE A 7 3.87 3.01 -7.26
CA PHE A 7 3.73 3.68 -5.97
C PHE A 7 2.29 4.14 -5.69
N MET A 8 1.53 4.49 -6.73
CA MET A 8 0.11 4.78 -6.58
C MET A 8 -0.69 3.54 -6.12
N VAL A 9 -0.45 2.39 -6.75
CA VAL A 9 -1.08 1.12 -6.34
C VAL A 9 -0.68 0.74 -4.92
N LEU A 10 0.61 0.87 -4.60
CA LEU A 10 1.13 0.58 -3.27
C LEU A 10 0.52 1.50 -2.21
N ARG A 11 0.36 2.79 -2.49
CA ARG A 11 -0.35 3.73 -1.59
C ARG A 11 -1.79 3.26 -1.34
N MET A 12 -2.53 2.93 -2.39
CA MET A 12 -3.91 2.46 -2.25
C MET A 12 -3.98 1.17 -1.43
N ALA A 13 -3.07 0.22 -1.65
CA ALA A 13 -2.99 -1.01 -0.87
C ALA A 13 -2.72 -0.75 0.62
N LEU A 14 -1.83 0.20 0.94
CA LEU A 14 -1.45 0.47 2.32
C LEU A 14 -2.47 1.36 3.06
N THR A 15 -3.14 2.29 2.35
CA THR A 15 -3.90 3.38 2.98
C THR A 15 -5.36 3.48 2.55
N GLY A 16 -5.74 2.88 1.42
CA GLY A 16 -7.02 3.13 0.76
C GLY A 16 -7.11 4.49 0.05
N LEU A 17 -6.06 5.30 0.07
CA LEU A 17 -6.04 6.66 -0.49
C LEU A 17 -5.31 6.69 -1.84
N LYS A 18 -5.78 7.54 -2.76
CA LYS A 18 -5.13 7.79 -4.07
C LYS A 18 -3.95 8.76 -3.95
N GLU A 19 -4.05 9.70 -3.01
CA GLU A 19 -3.08 10.77 -2.76
C GLU A 19 -2.69 10.80 -1.29
N GLY A 20 -1.57 11.45 -0.98
CA GLY A 20 -1.03 11.54 0.37
C GLY A 20 0.49 11.64 0.36
N PRO A 21 1.13 11.50 1.53
CA PRO A 21 2.57 11.58 1.68
C PRO A 21 3.34 10.57 0.79
N PRO A 22 4.67 10.72 0.69
CA PRO A 22 5.53 9.71 0.07
C PRO A 22 5.30 8.32 0.68
N VAL A 23 5.25 7.29 -0.16
CA VAL A 23 4.98 5.91 0.29
C VAL A 23 5.99 5.44 1.32
N ALA A 24 7.27 5.81 1.15
CA ALA A 24 8.32 5.50 2.11
C ALA A 24 8.05 6.08 3.50
N GLU A 25 7.56 7.32 3.58
CA GLU A 25 7.24 7.96 4.86
C GLU A 25 6.07 7.25 5.56
N MET A 26 5.01 6.92 4.82
CA MET A 26 3.88 6.17 5.37
C MET A 26 4.29 4.78 5.86
N MET A 27 5.15 4.08 5.12
CA MET A 27 5.68 2.78 5.53
C MET A 27 6.50 2.88 6.83
N SER A 28 7.31 3.94 6.98
CA SER A 28 8.04 4.21 8.21
C SER A 28 7.12 4.47 9.40
N VAL A 29 6.02 5.22 9.21
CA VAL A 29 5.02 5.47 10.25
C VAL A 29 4.28 4.19 10.66
N PHE A 30 3.92 3.34 9.70
CA PHE A 30 3.20 2.10 9.98
C PHE A 30 4.08 1.05 10.68
N GLY A 31 5.36 1.01 10.33
CA GLY A 31 6.27 -0.06 10.74
C GLY A 31 6.06 -1.35 9.93
N LYS A 32 7.09 -2.19 9.93
CA LYS A 32 7.20 -3.40 9.09
C LYS A 32 5.98 -4.33 9.20
N ASP A 33 5.56 -4.67 10.40
CA ASP A 33 4.52 -5.69 10.61
C ASP A 33 3.15 -5.21 10.12
N ASN A 34 2.82 -3.93 10.33
CA ASN A 34 1.58 -3.35 9.81
C ASN A 34 1.60 -3.25 8.29
N VAL A 35 2.74 -2.91 7.68
CA VAL A 35 2.89 -2.89 6.22
C VAL A 35 2.61 -4.29 5.67
N ILE A 36 3.24 -5.33 6.22
CA ILE A 36 3.04 -6.71 5.77
C ILE A 36 1.58 -7.15 5.95
N ARG A 37 0.98 -6.87 7.11
CA ARG A 37 -0.42 -7.21 7.40
C ARG A 37 -1.38 -6.55 6.41
N ARG A 38 -1.19 -5.25 6.13
CA ARG A 38 -2.01 -4.50 5.17
C ARG A 38 -1.90 -5.09 3.77
N LEU A 39 -0.67 -5.35 3.30
CA LEU A 39 -0.44 -5.96 1.99
C LEU A 39 -1.11 -7.34 1.86
N LYS A 40 -0.98 -8.21 2.87
CA LYS A 40 -1.64 -9.52 2.87
C LYS A 40 -3.16 -9.40 2.76
N SER A 41 -3.75 -8.55 3.60
CA SER A 41 -5.20 -8.31 3.59
C SER A 41 -5.68 -7.76 2.24
N THR A 42 -4.96 -6.82 1.63
CA THR A 42 -5.29 -6.31 0.30
C THR A 42 -5.22 -7.41 -0.77
N LEU A 43 -4.19 -8.25 -0.75
CA LEU A 43 -4.05 -9.35 -1.70
C LEU A 43 -5.19 -10.37 -1.57
N GLU A 44 -5.62 -10.66 -0.34
CA GLU A 44 -6.79 -11.51 -0.09
C GLU A 44 -8.07 -10.89 -0.66
N SER A 45 -8.32 -9.60 -0.40
CA SER A 45 -9.50 -8.90 -0.91
C SER A 45 -9.55 -8.85 -2.45
N VAL A 46 -8.41 -8.61 -3.09
CA VAL A 46 -8.32 -8.58 -4.57
C VAL A 46 -8.52 -9.98 -5.18
N ARG A 47 -8.04 -11.03 -4.52
CA ARG A 47 -8.22 -12.41 -5.00
C ARG A 47 -9.67 -12.89 -4.93
N SER A 48 -10.43 -12.38 -3.96
CA SER A 48 -11.85 -12.73 -3.78
C SER A 48 -12.82 -11.86 -4.59
N SER A 49 -12.31 -10.89 -5.36
CA SER A 49 -13.10 -9.97 -6.20
C SER A 49 -13.13 -10.46 -7.66
#